data_AF-A0A4X1UVX3-F1
#
_entry.id   AF-A0A4X1UVX3-F1
#
_cell.length_a   1.000
_cell.length_b   1.000
_cell.length_c   1.000
_cell.angle_alpha   90.00
_cell.angle_beta   90.00
_cell.angle_gamma   90.00
#
_symmetry.space_group_name_H-M   'P 1'
#
loop_
_entity.id
_entity.type
_entity.pdbx_description
1 polymer ?
#
loop_
_entity_poly.entity_id
_entity_poly.type
_entity_poly.pdbx_seq_one_letter_code
_entity_poly.pdbx_strand_id
1 'polypeptide(L)'
;TNLGFLVASLTLSVQALRQIAQRTISTASRRQLENKVAEKQKLFQEDNGIPVHLKGGIGDAFLYRATMILTVGGTAYTIYQLAVASLPKKQD
;
A
#
# COMPACT_ATOMS: atom_id res chain seq x y z
N THR A 1 11.40 -8.50 -58.64
CA THR A 1 10.71 -8.95 -57.40
C THR A 1 11.56 -8.68 -56.16
N ASN A 2 12.19 -7.49 -56.04
CA ASN A 2 13.07 -7.17 -54.90
C ASN A 2 12.35 -6.41 -53.79
N LEU A 3 11.33 -5.62 -54.14
CA LEU A 3 10.57 -4.81 -53.19
C LEU A 3 9.67 -5.65 -52.27
N GLY A 4 8.99 -6.67 -52.82
CA GLY A 4 8.14 -7.57 -52.03
C GLY A 4 8.92 -8.42 -51.02
N PHE A 5 10.15 -8.83 -51.38
CA PHE A 5 11.04 -9.58 -50.48
C PHE A 5 11.53 -8.72 -49.30
N LEU A 6 11.85 -7.45 -49.56
CA LEU A 6 12.24 -6.50 -48.52
C LEU A 6 11.09 -6.21 -47.55
N VAL A 7 9.86 -6.02 -48.05
CA VAL A 7 8.67 -5.79 -47.21
C VAL A 7 8.36 -7.00 -46.34
N ALA A 8 8.47 -8.21 -46.89
CA ALA A 8 8.28 -9.45 -46.12
C ALA A 8 9.33 -9.60 -45.00
N SER A 9 10.59 -9.31 -45.29
CA SER A 9 11.69 -9.38 -44.32
C SER A 9 11.53 -8.36 -43.18
N LEU A 10 11.06 -7.16 -43.50
CA LEU A 10 10.83 -6.08 -42.53
C LEU A 10 9.60 -6.37 -41.66
N THR A 11 8.57 -7.00 -42.22
CA THR A 11 7.40 -7.45 -41.45
C THR A 11 7.78 -8.55 -40.45
N LEU A 12 8.62 -9.50 -40.86
CA LEU A 12 9.09 -10.59 -40.01
C LEU A 12 9.93 -10.07 -38.83
N SER A 13 10.83 -9.11 -39.07
CA SER A 13 11.67 -8.52 -38.02
C SER A 13 10.85 -7.72 -37.00
N VAL A 14 9.85 -6.96 -37.45
CA VAL A 14 8.91 -6.23 -36.58
C VAL A 14 8.10 -7.20 -35.71
N GLN A 15 7.66 -8.33 -36.27
CA GLN A 15 6.90 -9.33 -35.54
C GLN A 15 7.76 -10.09 -34.51
N ALA A 16 9.02 -10.39 -34.85
CA ALA A 16 9.99 -10.97 -33.92
C ALA A 16 10.31 -10.00 -32.76
N LEU A 17 10.51 -8.72 -33.05
CA LEU A 17 10.71 -7.68 -32.03
C LEU A 17 9.49 -7.55 -31.10
N ARG A 18 8.27 -7.59 -31.64
CA ARG A 18 7.04 -7.59 -30.84
C ARG A 18 6.95 -8.78 -29.89
N GLN A 19 7.28 -9.98 -30.36
CA GLN A 19 7.25 -11.19 -29.52
C GLN A 19 8.28 -11.14 -28.38
N ILE A 20 9.49 -10.64 -28.66
CA ILE A 20 10.54 -10.47 -27.64
C ILE A 20 10.10 -9.43 -26.60
N ALA A 21 9.61 -8.27 -27.06
CA ALA A 21 9.14 -7.21 -26.16
C ALA A 21 7.97 -7.69 -25.27
N GLN A 22 7.01 -8.44 -25.82
CA GLN A 22 5.88 -8.96 -25.05
C GLN A 22 6.29 -10.03 -24.02
N ARG A 23 7.25 -10.90 -24.34
CA ARG A 23 7.76 -11.93 -23.41
C ARG A 23 8.51 -11.33 -22.22
N THR A 24 9.31 -10.30 -22.45
CA THR A 24 10.10 -9.63 -21.41
C THR A 24 9.23 -8.83 -20.44
N ILE A 25 8.17 -8.17 -20.94
CA ILE A 25 7.32 -7.31 -20.11
C ILE A 25 6.32 -8.13 -19.26
N SER A 26 5.84 -9.28 -19.73
CA SER A 26 4.73 -10.01 -19.10
C SER A 26 5.12 -10.92 -17.92
N THR A 27 6.39 -11.33 -17.81
CA THR A 27 6.79 -12.37 -16.83
C THR A 27 7.81 -11.93 -15.79
N ALA A 28 8.52 -10.81 -16.00
CA ALA A 28 9.51 -10.30 -15.06
C ALA A 28 8.88 -9.60 -13.85
N SER A 29 7.87 -8.73 -14.05
CA SER A 29 7.27 -7.98 -12.93
C SER A 29 6.46 -8.87 -11.97
N ARG A 30 5.84 -9.95 -12.47
CA ARG A 30 5.07 -10.88 -11.64
C ARG A 30 5.93 -11.78 -10.75
N ARG A 31 7.22 -11.96 -11.07
CA ARG A 31 8.15 -12.75 -10.24
C ARG A 31 8.82 -11.94 -9.12
N GLN A 32 8.76 -10.61 -9.14
CA GLN A 32 9.46 -9.78 -8.14
C GLN A 32 8.72 -9.60 -6.81
N LEU A 33 7.42 -9.90 -6.74
CA LEU A 33 6.71 -10.03 -5.47
C LEU A 33 6.64 -11.50 -5.10
N GLU A 34 7.65 -11.97 -4.37
CA GLU A 34 7.59 -13.29 -3.74
C GLU A 34 6.32 -13.40 -2.89
N ASN A 35 5.66 -14.56 -2.93
CA ASN A 35 4.49 -14.80 -2.10
C ASN A 35 4.91 -14.92 -0.63
N LYS A 36 4.70 -13.84 0.14
CA LYS A 36 4.98 -13.78 1.58
C LYS A 36 3.78 -14.15 2.45
N VAL A 37 2.69 -14.68 1.88
CA VAL A 37 1.47 -15.02 2.64
C VAL A 37 1.75 -16.07 3.71
N ALA A 38 2.52 -17.11 3.39
CA ALA A 38 2.87 -18.16 4.36
C ALA A 38 3.68 -17.60 5.56
N GLU A 39 4.61 -16.68 5.30
CA GLU A 39 5.42 -16.03 6.35
C GLU A 39 4.54 -15.17 7.27
N LYS A 40 3.61 -14.39 6.68
CA LYS A 40 2.67 -13.58 7.46
C LYS A 40 1.67 -14.44 8.22
N GLN A 41 1.17 -15.52 7.62
CA GLN A 41 0.30 -16.48 8.30
C GLN A 41 0.99 -17.08 9.52
N LYS A 42 2.27 -17.48 9.40
CA LYS A 42 3.06 -17.98 10.54
C LYS A 42 3.17 -16.94 11.66
N LEU A 43 3.47 -15.69 11.32
CA LEU A 43 3.58 -14.60 12.31
C LEU A 43 2.25 -14.33 13.03
N PHE A 44 1.14 -14.25 12.31
CA PHE A 44 -0.17 -13.95 12.90
C PHE A 44 -0.83 -15.15 13.59
N GLN A 45 -0.42 -16.38 13.27
CA GLN A 45 -0.91 -17.61 13.91
C GLN A 45 -0.01 -18.10 15.05
N GLU A 46 1.14 -17.49 15.30
CA GLU A 46 2.00 -17.81 16.45
C GLU A 46 1.21 -17.67 17.76
N ASP A 47 1.21 -18.70 18.61
CA ASP A 47 0.48 -18.71 19.88
C ASP A 47 1.28 -18.01 20.98
N ASN A 48 1.39 -16.69 20.86
CA ASN A 48 2.14 -15.82 21.77
C ASN A 48 1.23 -15.00 22.70
N GLY A 49 -0.08 -15.22 22.66
CA GLY A 49 -1.07 -14.47 23.46
C GLY A 49 -1.18 -12.97 23.13
N ILE A 50 -0.47 -12.48 22.10
CA ILE A 50 -0.49 -11.07 21.70
C ILE A 50 -1.79 -10.77 20.94
N PRO A 51 -2.51 -9.68 21.28
CA PRO A 51 -3.72 -9.32 20.55
C PRO A 51 -3.41 -8.93 19.10
N VAL A 52 -4.34 -9.24 18.19
CA VAL A 52 -4.14 -9.08 16.73
C VAL A 52 -3.72 -7.68 16.30
N HIS A 53 -4.15 -6.62 17.00
CA HIS A 53 -3.82 -5.22 16.69
C HIS A 53 -2.42 -4.78 17.15
N LEU A 54 -1.65 -5.65 17.81
CA LEU A 54 -0.24 -5.42 18.16
C LEU A 54 0.68 -6.50 17.58
N LYS A 55 0.12 -7.48 16.85
CA LYS A 55 0.83 -8.68 16.44
C LYS A 55 1.81 -8.46 15.28
N GLY A 56 1.69 -7.33 14.57
CA GLY A 56 2.68 -6.85 13.59
C GLY A 56 3.91 -6.20 14.22
N GLY A 57 3.93 -6.00 15.55
CA GLY A 57 5.11 -5.60 16.31
C GLY A 57 5.15 -4.10 16.67
N ILE A 58 6.36 -3.52 16.65
CA ILE A 58 6.63 -2.17 17.18
C ILE A 58 5.85 -1.08 16.42
N GLY A 59 5.68 -1.25 15.10
CA GLY A 59 4.92 -0.31 14.27
C GLY A 59 3.46 -0.20 14.72
N ASP A 60 2.82 -1.33 15.00
CA ASP A 60 1.44 -1.39 15.47
C ASP A 60 1.29 -0.72 16.84
N ALA A 61 2.23 -0.98 17.76
CA ALA A 61 2.23 -0.38 19.10
C ALA A 61 2.42 1.15 19.05
N PHE A 62 3.32 1.64 18.18
CA PHE A 62 3.51 3.07 17.98
C PHE A 62 2.25 3.73 17.41
N LEU A 63 1.68 3.12 16.35
CA LEU A 63 0.48 3.63 15.70
C LEU A 63 -0.70 3.68 16.68
N TYR A 64 -0.92 2.61 17.45
CA TYR A 64 -1.95 2.55 18.48
C TYR A 64 -1.80 3.70 19.50
N ARG A 65 -0.59 3.91 20.04
CA ARG A 65 -0.35 4.98 21.01
C ARG A 65 -0.56 6.37 20.42
N ALA A 66 -0.08 6.59 19.20
CA ALA A 66 -0.27 7.86 18.50
C ALA A 66 -1.77 8.16 18.27
N THR A 67 -2.53 7.17 17.81
CA THR A 67 -3.99 7.29 17.62
C THR A 67 -4.70 7.54 18.94
N MET A 68 -4.32 6.87 20.02
CA MET A 68 -4.89 7.11 21.35
C MET A 68 -4.62 8.53 21.85
N ILE A 69 -3.40 9.03 21.70
CA ILE A 69 -3.06 10.41 22.10
C ILE A 69 -3.87 11.41 21.28
N LEU A 70 -3.94 11.23 19.96
CA LEU A 70 -4.67 12.13 19.07
C LEU A 70 -6.17 12.15 19.38
N THR A 71 -6.78 10.99 19.60
CA THR A 71 -8.22 10.88 19.85
C THR A 71 -8.61 11.42 21.23
N VAL A 72 -7.86 11.08 22.28
CA VAL A 72 -8.11 11.61 23.63
C VAL A 72 -7.84 13.12 23.67
N GLY A 73 -6.71 13.57 23.11
CA GLY A 73 -6.37 14.99 23.03
C GLY A 73 -7.37 15.80 22.19
N GLY A 74 -7.77 15.27 21.03
CA GLY A 74 -8.78 15.86 20.17
C GLY A 74 -10.14 15.96 20.87
N THR A 75 -10.56 14.91 21.58
CA THR A 75 -11.81 14.92 22.35
C THR A 75 -11.77 16.00 23.43
N ALA A 76 -10.70 16.07 24.22
CA ALA A 76 -10.54 17.10 25.25
C ALA A 76 -10.57 18.52 24.65
N TYR A 77 -9.91 18.72 23.51
CA TYR A 77 -9.94 19.99 22.79
C TYR A 77 -11.35 20.35 22.30
N THR A 78 -12.10 19.39 21.75
CA THR A 78 -13.49 19.65 21.32
C THR A 78 -14.40 20.00 22.49
N ILE A 79 -14.23 19.37 23.66
CA ILE A 79 -14.98 19.72 24.88
C ILE A 79 -14.64 21.14 25.33
N TYR A 80 -13.35 21.51 25.32
CA TYR A 80 -12.93 22.88 25.64
C TYR A 80 -13.57 23.90 24.68
N GLN A 81 -13.51 23.64 23.37
CA GLN A 81 -14.10 24.52 22.38
C GLN A 81 -15.63 24.62 22.52
N LEU A 82 -16.29 23.50 22.81
CA LEU A 82 -17.73 23.48 23.05
C LEU A 82 -18.09 24.32 24.28
N ALA A 83 -17.33 24.22 25.37
CA ALA A 83 -17.54 25.01 26.58
C ALA A 83 -17.37 26.52 26.30
N VAL A 84 -16.31 26.90 25.59
CA VAL A 84 -16.06 28.30 25.18
C VAL A 84 -17.15 28.82 24.25
N ALA A 85 -17.66 27.98 23.34
CA ALA A 85 -18.74 28.36 22.43
C ALA A 85 -20.11 28.46 23.13
N SER A 86 -20.32 27.68 24.20
CA SER A 86 -21.60 27.63 24.93
C SER A 86 -21.80 28.82 25.87
N LEU A 87 -20.72 29.52 26.25
CA LEU A 87 -20.81 30.71 27.09
C LEU A 87 -20.89 31.97 26.23
N PRO A 88 -21.78 32.93 26.55
CA PRO A 88 -21.89 34.17 25.80
C PRO A 88 -20.59 34.97 25.93
N LYS A 89 -19.99 35.31 24.79
CA LYS A 89 -18.83 36.19 24.75
C LYS A 89 -19.32 37.62 24.96
N LYS A 90 -18.75 38.35 25.92
CA LYS A 90 -18.98 39.79 26.02
C LYS A 90 -18.60 40.44 24.69
N GLN A 91 -19.54 41.15 24.09
CA GLN A 91 -19.27 42.09 23.01
C GLN A 91 -18.76 43.37 23.68
N ASP A 92 -17.53 43.78 23.32
CA ASP A 92 -17.04 45.13 23.60
C ASP A 92 -17.72 46.15 22.67
#